data_AF-A0A920QIJ2-F1
#
_entry.id   AF-A0A920QIJ2-F1
#
_cell.length_a   1.000
_cell.length_b   1.000
_cell.length_c   1.000
_cell.angle_alpha   90.00
_cell.angle_beta   90.00
_cell.angle_gamma   90.00
#
_symmetry.space_group_name_H-M   'P 1'
#
loop_
_entity.id
_entity.type
_entity.pdbx_description
1 polymer ?
#
loop_
_entity_poly.entity_id
_entity_poly.type
_entity_poly.pdbx_seq_one_letter_code
_entity_poly.pdbx_strand_id
1 'polypeptide(L)'
;MFSHYNSNHFLCLPEILKRKGYSTSWINGADAAYDNQLTMFPKIGFQKIIDRFDFPSNTETLGWGFSDEALFEKWIKLLDQEKEPFFSSALTTTNHHPFDVPENFKHFENRSVQNKYYEAVNYVDSMLNQFLIAASKSKWFKNTLIFVTSDTSNYQNPQKRFSNFEDFVKTRSKIPLLIIGGNIKKPYLEKRYFSQIDLAPTIMDILGFPYTNSWMGNSMLKSGNDSLAYTNRPGNYWAVMSLKGRYYNEADQNDHYFGFNNNQTLKLEYKKIGKDWIDTVKWLLQENKIWYKE
;
A
#
# COMPACT_ATOMS: atom_id res chain seq x y z
N MET A 1 -11.79 -1.32 8.32
CA MET A 1 -10.82 -1.52 9.43
C MET A 1 -10.93 -0.42 10.49
N PHE A 2 -11.01 0.83 10.04
CA PHE A 2 -11.01 2.03 10.87
C PHE A 2 -12.22 2.19 11.80
N SER A 3 -13.31 1.45 11.59
CA SER A 3 -14.45 1.45 12.51
C SER A 3 -14.20 0.62 13.78
N HIS A 4 -13.47 -0.50 13.68
CA HIS A 4 -13.29 -1.44 14.79
C HIS A 4 -12.25 -0.95 15.81
N TYR A 5 -11.25 -0.19 15.37
CA TYR A 5 -10.14 0.28 16.22
C TYR A 5 -10.14 1.79 16.43
N ASN A 6 -11.32 2.43 16.32
CA ASN A 6 -11.45 3.90 16.34
C ASN A 6 -11.09 4.54 17.70
N SER A 7 -11.11 3.76 18.78
CA SER A 7 -10.69 4.21 20.12
C SER A 7 -9.17 4.13 20.34
N ASN A 8 -8.42 3.49 19.44
CA ASN A 8 -6.98 3.36 19.58
C ASN A 8 -6.26 4.65 19.14
N HIS A 9 -5.14 4.92 19.81
CA HIS A 9 -4.25 6.03 19.46
C HIS A 9 -3.02 5.53 18.73
N PHE A 10 -3.04 5.51 17.39
CA PHE A 10 -1.91 5.05 16.62
C PHE A 10 -0.91 6.18 16.32
N LEU A 11 0.38 5.92 16.56
CA LEU A 11 1.45 6.77 16.06
C LEU A 11 1.86 6.32 14.65
N CYS A 12 1.24 6.93 13.64
CA CYS A 12 1.46 6.62 12.23
C CYS A 12 2.43 7.59 11.57
N LEU A 13 2.91 7.23 10.37
CA LEU A 13 3.85 8.03 9.59
C LEU A 13 3.41 9.50 9.39
N PRO A 14 2.14 9.81 9.03
CA PRO A 14 1.72 11.20 8.84
C PRO A 14 1.89 12.04 10.11
N GLU A 15 1.51 11.52 11.27
CA GLU A 15 1.68 12.23 12.55
C GLU A 15 3.15 12.48 12.87
N ILE A 16 4.03 11.49 12.63
CA ILE A 16 5.48 11.68 12.83
C ILE A 16 6.03 12.76 11.89
N LEU A 17 5.68 12.74 10.60
CA LEU A 17 6.14 13.72 9.62
C LEU A 17 5.60 15.12 9.91
N LYS A 18 4.34 15.23 10.32
CA LYS A 18 3.73 16.48 10.78
C LYS A 18 4.52 17.10 11.92
N ARG A 19 4.94 16.31 12.92
CA ARG A 19 5.80 16.79 14.02
C ARG A 19 7.18 17.25 13.56
N LYS A 20 7.64 16.77 12.40
CA LYS A 20 8.87 17.22 11.73
C LYS A 20 8.64 18.38 10.75
N GLY A 21 7.45 18.99 10.77
CA GLY A 21 7.13 20.17 9.98
C GLY A 21 6.61 19.91 8.58
N TYR A 22 6.28 18.65 8.25
CA TYR A 22 5.67 18.31 6.95
C TYR A 22 4.19 18.69 6.94
N SER A 23 3.72 19.24 5.83
CA SER A 23 2.29 19.21 5.51
C SER A 23 1.86 17.78 5.17
N THR A 24 0.75 17.30 5.73
CA THR A 24 0.24 15.95 5.43
C THR A 24 -1.15 15.98 4.79
N SER A 25 -1.31 15.31 3.64
CA SER A 25 -2.59 15.24 2.94
C SER A 25 -2.94 13.84 2.43
N TRP A 26 -4.23 13.54 2.48
CA TRP A 26 -4.82 12.35 1.87
C TRP A 26 -5.85 12.80 0.83
N ILE A 27 -5.85 12.18 -0.35
CA ILE A 27 -6.82 12.45 -1.40
C ILE A 27 -7.42 11.16 -1.97
N ASN A 28 -8.73 11.12 -2.17
CA ASN A 28 -9.39 10.10 -2.97
C ASN A 28 -10.57 10.71 -3.75
N GLY A 29 -11.04 10.02 -4.80
CA GLY A 29 -12.21 10.45 -5.58
C GLY A 29 -13.55 9.96 -5.03
N ALA A 30 -13.56 9.34 -3.84
CA ALA A 30 -14.73 8.71 -3.24
C ALA A 30 -15.20 9.50 -2.00
N ASP A 31 -16.22 9.00 -1.30
CA ASP A 31 -16.64 9.55 -0.02
C ASP A 31 -15.69 9.06 1.09
N ALA A 32 -14.95 9.95 1.76
CA ALA A 32 -14.04 9.56 2.83
C ALA A 32 -14.78 9.11 4.11
N ALA A 33 -16.11 9.28 4.20
CA ALA A 33 -16.89 8.64 5.28
C ALA A 33 -16.85 7.10 5.14
N TYR A 34 -16.66 6.58 3.93
CA TYR A 34 -16.52 5.15 3.69
C TYR A 34 -15.30 4.59 4.43
N ASP A 35 -15.50 3.45 5.10
CA ASP A 35 -14.55 2.86 6.05
C ASP A 35 -14.00 3.89 7.05
N ASN A 36 -14.81 4.86 7.51
CA ASN A 36 -14.48 5.77 8.61
C ASN A 36 -13.17 6.59 8.44
N GLN A 37 -12.75 6.88 7.20
CA GLN A 37 -11.51 7.62 6.93
C GLN A 37 -11.58 9.06 7.43
N LEU A 38 -12.74 9.73 7.28
CA LEU A 38 -12.96 11.10 7.80
C LEU A 38 -12.70 11.23 9.30
N THR A 39 -12.96 10.17 10.08
CA THR A 39 -12.70 10.19 11.53
C THR A 39 -11.27 9.77 11.85
N MET A 40 -10.77 8.71 11.19
CA MET A 40 -9.49 8.12 11.56
C MET A 40 -8.27 8.84 10.98
N PHE A 41 -8.35 9.37 9.76
CA PHE A 41 -7.19 9.95 9.09
C PHE A 41 -6.66 11.22 9.77
N PRO A 42 -7.53 12.13 10.28
CA PRO A 42 -7.08 13.21 11.14
C PRO A 42 -6.39 12.73 12.43
N LYS A 43 -6.90 11.65 13.05
CA LYS A 43 -6.32 11.08 14.28
C LYS A 43 -4.93 10.50 14.08
N ILE A 44 -4.64 9.94 12.90
CA ILE A 44 -3.32 9.37 12.56
C ILE A 44 -2.37 10.38 11.90
N GLY A 45 -2.78 11.65 11.84
CA GLY A 45 -1.91 12.78 11.55
C GLY A 45 -2.02 13.39 10.16
N PHE A 46 -3.02 13.03 9.35
CA PHE A 46 -3.31 13.77 8.12
C PHE A 46 -3.98 15.11 8.44
N GLN A 47 -3.41 16.21 7.94
CA GLN A 47 -3.92 17.57 8.19
C GLN A 47 -5.01 17.98 7.19
N LYS A 48 -4.96 17.45 5.96
CA LYS A 48 -5.96 17.68 4.92
C LYS A 48 -6.49 16.36 4.41
N ILE A 49 -7.82 16.23 4.36
CA ILE A 49 -8.52 15.13 3.70
C ILE A 49 -9.26 15.76 2.54
N ILE A 50 -8.96 15.30 1.32
CA ILE A 50 -9.60 15.74 0.10
C ILE A 50 -10.40 14.54 -0.41
N ASP A 51 -11.69 14.72 -0.56
CA ASP A 51 -12.59 13.65 -1.00
C ASP A 51 -13.51 14.15 -2.10
N ARG A 52 -14.51 13.33 -2.49
CA ARG A 52 -15.44 13.66 -3.58
C ARG A 52 -16.11 15.03 -3.44
N PHE A 53 -16.29 15.56 -2.22
CA PHE A 53 -16.99 16.83 -2.03
C PHE A 53 -16.12 18.05 -2.38
N ASP A 54 -14.81 17.84 -2.58
CA ASP A 54 -13.89 18.88 -3.02
C ASP A 54 -13.77 18.98 -4.55
N PHE A 55 -14.34 18.04 -5.31
CA PHE A 55 -14.27 18.04 -6.78
C PHE A 55 -15.44 18.83 -7.40
N PRO A 56 -15.29 19.34 -8.64
CA PRO A 56 -16.40 19.90 -9.39
C PRO A 56 -17.60 18.95 -9.47
N SER A 57 -18.82 19.47 -9.39
CA SER A 57 -20.05 18.66 -9.39
C SER A 57 -20.28 17.87 -10.67
N ASN A 58 -19.62 18.25 -11.77
CA ASN A 58 -19.68 17.59 -13.07
C ASN A 58 -18.51 16.62 -13.32
N THR A 59 -17.75 16.26 -12.29
CA THR A 59 -16.62 15.32 -12.40
C THR A 59 -17.14 13.92 -12.77
N GLU A 60 -16.48 13.27 -13.73
CA GLU A 60 -16.85 11.92 -14.18
C GLU A 60 -16.71 10.90 -13.04
N THR A 61 -17.77 10.13 -12.82
CA THR A 61 -17.81 9.04 -11.85
C THR A 61 -17.62 7.71 -12.57
N LEU A 62 -16.65 6.91 -12.13
CA LEU A 62 -16.38 5.56 -12.64
C LEU A 62 -16.40 4.56 -11.48
N GLY A 63 -17.42 3.70 -11.46
CA GLY A 63 -17.60 2.72 -10.39
C GLY A 63 -17.85 3.37 -9.02
N TRP A 64 -16.88 3.25 -8.13
CA TRP A 64 -17.01 3.61 -6.70
C TRP A 64 -16.62 5.05 -6.36
N GLY A 65 -16.06 5.79 -7.32
CA GLY A 65 -15.59 7.15 -7.11
C GLY A 65 -15.41 7.89 -8.42
N PHE A 66 -14.79 9.07 -8.36
CA PHE A 66 -14.37 9.78 -9.57
C PHE A 66 -13.28 9.06 -10.33
N SER A 67 -13.17 9.38 -11.61
CA SER A 67 -12.15 8.82 -12.50
C SER A 67 -10.74 9.10 -11.97
N ASP A 68 -9.82 8.16 -12.15
CA ASP A 68 -8.44 8.35 -11.71
C ASP A 68 -7.75 9.51 -12.46
N GLU A 69 -8.20 9.85 -13.68
CA GLU A 69 -7.82 11.08 -14.38
C GLU A 69 -8.14 12.33 -13.54
N ALA A 70 -9.40 12.48 -13.12
CA ALA A 70 -9.83 13.61 -12.31
C ALA A 70 -9.11 13.66 -10.95
N LEU A 71 -8.89 12.49 -10.33
CA LEU A 71 -8.11 12.36 -9.10
C LEU A 71 -6.69 12.92 -9.28
N PHE A 72 -5.96 12.46 -10.31
CA PHE A 72 -4.60 12.89 -10.56
C PHE A 72 -4.51 14.38 -10.96
N GLU A 73 -5.45 14.89 -11.74
CA GLU A 73 -5.54 16.31 -12.08
C GLU A 73 -5.79 17.21 -10.86
N LYS A 74 -6.61 16.76 -9.91
CA LYS A 74 -6.81 17.50 -8.67
C LYS A 74 -5.60 17.36 -7.75
N TRP A 75 -4.99 16.19 -7.71
CA TRP A 75 -3.83 15.93 -6.85
C TRP A 75 -2.63 16.78 -7.25
N ILE A 76 -2.32 16.90 -8.55
CA ILE A 76 -1.21 17.76 -9.01
C ILE A 76 -1.43 19.23 -8.60
N LYS A 77 -2.66 19.76 -8.75
CA LYS A 77 -3.02 21.12 -8.33
C LYS A 77 -2.90 21.32 -6.81
N LEU A 78 -3.26 20.30 -6.03
CA LEU A 78 -3.07 20.31 -4.58
C LEU A 78 -1.58 20.39 -4.22
N LEU A 79 -0.75 19.55 -4.85
CA LEU A 79 0.70 19.50 -4.59
C LEU A 79 1.40 20.81 -4.97
N ASP A 80 1.00 21.45 -6.07
CA ASP A 80 1.56 22.74 -6.51
C ASP A 80 1.30 23.89 -5.53
N GLN A 81 0.32 23.74 -4.64
CA GLN A 81 -0.05 24.72 -3.62
C GLN A 81 0.35 24.28 -2.21
N GLU A 82 0.91 23.08 -2.06
CA GLU A 82 1.24 22.51 -0.77
C GLU A 82 2.49 23.19 -0.19
N LYS A 83 2.48 23.41 1.13
CA LYS A 83 3.66 23.93 1.82
C LYS A 83 4.73 22.83 1.86
N GLU A 84 5.89 23.09 1.28
CA GLU A 84 7.05 22.20 1.40
C GLU A 84 7.70 22.28 2.82
N PRO A 85 8.19 21.16 3.38
CA PRO A 85 8.09 19.80 2.83
C PRO A 85 6.70 19.21 3.04
N PHE A 86 6.30 18.25 2.18
CA PHE A 86 4.99 17.60 2.27
C PHE A 86 5.06 16.08 2.18
N PHE A 87 4.05 15.43 2.76
CA PHE A 87 3.72 14.03 2.57
C PHE A 87 2.26 13.94 2.12
N SER A 88 2.06 13.49 0.89
CA SER A 88 0.72 13.38 0.31
C SER A 88 0.51 11.98 -0.23
N SER A 89 -0.70 11.44 -0.03
CA SER A 89 -1.09 10.11 -0.49
C SER A 89 -2.40 10.17 -1.25
N ALA A 90 -2.44 9.56 -2.43
CA ALA A 90 -3.63 9.41 -3.25
C ALA A 90 -4.07 7.95 -3.32
N LEU A 91 -5.39 7.72 -3.28
CA LEU A 91 -5.99 6.41 -3.51
C LEU A 91 -6.82 6.42 -4.79
N THR A 92 -6.33 5.70 -5.80
CA THR A 92 -7.04 5.43 -7.06
C THR A 92 -8.22 4.50 -6.84
N THR A 93 -9.29 4.65 -7.63
CA THR A 93 -10.54 3.88 -7.47
C THR A 93 -11.01 3.17 -8.74
N THR A 94 -10.57 3.56 -9.94
CA THR A 94 -11.15 3.05 -11.19
C THR A 94 -10.86 1.56 -11.43
N ASN A 95 -9.75 1.04 -10.91
CA ASN A 95 -9.44 -0.40 -10.96
C ASN A 95 -10.20 -1.25 -9.92
N HIS A 96 -11.19 -0.69 -9.22
CA HIS A 96 -12.07 -1.44 -8.35
C HIS A 96 -13.24 -2.05 -9.14
N HIS A 97 -13.76 -3.20 -8.69
CA HIS A 97 -14.94 -3.80 -9.32
C HIS A 97 -16.13 -2.81 -9.29
N PRO A 98 -16.92 -2.68 -10.38
CA PRO A 98 -17.02 -3.58 -11.53
C PRO A 98 -16.03 -3.32 -12.70
N PHE A 99 -14.97 -2.53 -12.47
CA PHE A 99 -13.92 -2.19 -13.44
C PHE A 99 -14.44 -1.34 -14.61
N ASP A 100 -15.15 -0.26 -14.26
CA ASP A 100 -15.68 0.68 -15.24
C ASP A 100 -14.58 1.62 -15.73
N VAL A 101 -14.49 1.80 -17.05
CA VAL A 101 -13.54 2.71 -17.71
C VAL A 101 -14.24 3.53 -18.78
N PRO A 102 -13.67 4.68 -19.20
CA PRO A 102 -14.19 5.45 -20.33
C PRO A 102 -14.25 4.62 -21.62
N GLU A 103 -15.11 5.01 -22.56
CA GLU A 103 -15.38 4.22 -23.77
C GLU A 103 -14.13 3.96 -24.62
N ASN A 104 -13.23 4.94 -24.72
CA ASN A 104 -11.97 4.82 -25.46
C ASN A 104 -10.95 3.85 -24.82
N PHE A 105 -11.19 3.39 -23.59
CA PHE A 105 -10.40 2.34 -22.92
C PHE A 105 -11.04 0.96 -22.99
N LYS A 106 -12.22 0.83 -23.60
CA LYS A 106 -12.87 -0.47 -23.84
C LYS A 106 -12.33 -1.05 -25.15
N HIS A 107 -11.43 -2.02 -25.02
CA HIS A 107 -10.73 -2.64 -26.15
C HIS A 107 -11.25 -4.05 -26.47
N PHE A 108 -11.91 -4.71 -25.52
CA PHE A 108 -12.44 -6.05 -25.72
C PHE A 108 -13.95 -6.03 -26.01
N GLU A 109 -14.34 -6.69 -27.10
CA GLU A 109 -15.76 -6.95 -27.43
C GLU A 109 -16.42 -7.81 -26.35
N ASN A 110 -15.75 -8.89 -25.93
CA ASN A 110 -16.21 -9.74 -24.83
C ASN A 110 -16.02 -9.01 -23.48
N ARG A 111 -17.14 -8.68 -22.82
CA ARG A 111 -17.19 -7.99 -21.52
C ARG A 111 -17.03 -8.90 -20.30
N SER A 112 -16.21 -9.95 -20.41
CA SER A 112 -15.84 -10.78 -19.26
C SER A 112 -15.18 -9.94 -18.16
N VAL A 113 -15.36 -10.33 -16.88
CA VAL A 113 -14.78 -9.60 -15.73
C VAL A 113 -13.26 -9.45 -15.86
N GLN A 114 -12.59 -10.47 -16.39
CA GLN A 114 -11.15 -10.46 -16.60
C GLN A 114 -10.72 -9.42 -17.65
N ASN A 115 -11.46 -9.29 -18.76
CA ASN A 115 -11.17 -8.28 -19.77
C ASN A 115 -11.42 -6.87 -19.23
N LYS A 116 -12.52 -6.65 -18.51
CA LYS A 116 -12.79 -5.37 -17.86
C LYS A 116 -11.68 -5.00 -16.86
N TYR A 117 -11.21 -5.97 -16.08
CA TYR A 117 -10.07 -5.77 -15.18
C TYR A 117 -8.80 -5.35 -15.95
N TYR A 118 -8.49 -5.98 -17.09
CA TYR A 118 -7.34 -5.56 -17.91
C TYR A 118 -7.47 -4.16 -18.49
N GLU A 119 -8.67 -3.77 -18.93
CA GLU A 119 -8.96 -2.41 -19.38
C GLU A 119 -8.80 -1.39 -18.24
N ALA A 120 -9.28 -1.72 -17.04
CA ALA A 120 -9.13 -0.86 -15.87
C ALA A 120 -7.66 -0.73 -15.41
N VAL A 121 -6.89 -1.82 -15.44
CA VAL A 121 -5.43 -1.75 -15.22
C VAL A 121 -4.76 -0.84 -16.25
N ASN A 122 -5.10 -0.99 -17.54
CA ASN A 122 -4.55 -0.14 -18.61
C ASN A 122 -4.92 1.33 -18.43
N TYR A 123 -6.15 1.61 -17.99
CA TYR A 123 -6.61 2.96 -17.70
C TYR A 123 -5.80 3.60 -16.56
N VAL A 124 -5.68 2.92 -15.40
CA VAL A 124 -4.94 3.47 -14.26
C VAL A 124 -3.46 3.66 -14.58
N ASP A 125 -2.84 2.72 -15.31
CA ASP A 125 -1.45 2.86 -15.77
C ASP A 125 -1.27 4.09 -16.69
N SER A 126 -2.22 4.29 -17.62
CA SER A 126 -2.22 5.45 -18.52
C SER A 126 -2.38 6.77 -17.76
N MET A 127 -3.27 6.82 -16.77
CA MET A 127 -3.48 8.02 -15.95
C MET A 127 -2.30 8.31 -15.02
N LEU A 128 -1.68 7.28 -14.45
CA LEU A 128 -0.45 7.42 -13.68
C LEU A 128 0.68 7.96 -14.55
N ASN A 129 0.84 7.48 -15.79
CA ASN A 129 1.84 8.02 -16.71
C ASN A 129 1.61 9.51 -16.99
N GLN A 130 0.36 9.92 -17.23
CA GLN A 130 0.02 11.34 -17.42
C GLN A 130 0.34 12.18 -16.17
N PHE A 131 -0.01 11.68 -14.99
CA PHE A 131 0.35 12.30 -13.72
C PHE A 131 1.86 12.49 -13.60
N LEU A 132 2.66 11.46 -13.88
CA LEU A 132 4.12 11.53 -13.77
C LEU A 132 4.72 12.52 -14.78
N ILE A 133 4.18 12.59 -16.01
CA ILE A 133 4.57 13.60 -16.99
C ILE A 133 4.25 15.01 -16.49
N ALA A 134 3.06 15.23 -15.93
CA ALA A 134 2.68 16.53 -15.36
C ALA A 134 3.54 16.89 -14.13
N ALA A 135 3.71 15.94 -13.20
CA ALA A 135 4.53 16.07 -12.01
C ALA A 135 5.98 16.45 -12.37
N SER A 136 6.57 15.82 -13.39
CA SER A 136 7.94 16.13 -13.83
C SER A 136 8.20 17.60 -14.21
N LYS A 137 7.15 18.36 -14.50
CA LYS A 137 7.22 19.79 -14.85
C LYS A 137 7.07 20.71 -13.63
N SER A 138 6.73 20.16 -12.47
CA SER A 138 6.44 20.92 -11.25
C SER A 138 7.73 21.23 -10.48
N LYS A 139 7.75 22.38 -9.78
CA LYS A 139 8.95 22.85 -9.07
C LYS A 139 9.40 21.91 -7.96
N TRP A 140 8.45 21.27 -7.28
CA TRP A 140 8.69 20.34 -6.17
C TRP A 140 9.28 19.00 -6.62
N PHE A 141 9.06 18.58 -7.88
CA PHE A 141 9.37 17.21 -8.35
C PHE A 141 10.82 16.78 -8.14
N LYS A 142 11.78 17.69 -8.38
CA LYS A 142 13.20 17.40 -8.23
C LYS A 142 13.58 16.97 -6.81
N ASN A 143 12.81 17.40 -5.80
CA ASN A 143 13.05 17.11 -4.40
C ASN A 143 12.02 16.13 -3.80
N THR A 144 11.22 15.46 -4.63
CA THR A 144 10.14 14.58 -4.18
C THR A 144 10.40 13.14 -4.61
N LEU A 145 10.29 12.21 -3.67
CA LEU A 145 10.19 10.79 -3.96
C LEU A 145 8.73 10.40 -4.08
N ILE A 146 8.39 9.69 -5.16
CA ILE A 146 7.04 9.17 -5.42
C ILE A 146 7.09 7.65 -5.24
N PHE A 147 6.24 7.15 -4.36
CA PHE A 147 6.04 5.72 -4.12
C PHE A 147 4.72 5.31 -4.78
N VAL A 148 4.79 4.37 -5.70
CA VAL A 148 3.61 3.77 -6.36
C VAL A 148 3.51 2.32 -5.93
N THR A 149 2.40 1.95 -5.30
CA THR A 149 2.13 0.58 -4.86
C THR A 149 0.64 0.27 -4.97
N SER A 150 0.27 -0.99 -4.72
CA SER A 150 -1.13 -1.44 -4.70
C SER A 150 -1.59 -1.67 -3.26
N ASP A 151 -2.88 -1.50 -3.00
CA ASP A 151 -3.51 -1.84 -1.74
C ASP A 151 -3.49 -3.36 -1.50
N THR A 152 -3.83 -4.12 -2.55
CA THR A 152 -3.97 -5.58 -2.56
C THR A 152 -3.53 -6.19 -3.90
N SER A 153 -3.48 -7.52 -3.98
CA SER A 153 -3.13 -8.25 -5.22
C SER A 153 -4.21 -8.11 -6.31
N ASN A 154 -3.84 -8.43 -7.55
CA ASN A 154 -4.74 -8.41 -8.70
C ASN A 154 -6.00 -9.29 -8.55
N TYR A 155 -7.05 -8.90 -9.30
CA TYR A 155 -8.24 -9.73 -9.50
C TYR A 155 -7.84 -11.15 -9.92
N GLN A 156 -8.49 -12.14 -9.30
CA GLN A 156 -8.29 -13.55 -9.62
C GLN A 156 -9.57 -14.15 -10.16
N ASN A 157 -9.46 -14.84 -11.30
CA ASN A 157 -10.52 -15.71 -11.79
C ASN A 157 -10.82 -16.77 -10.70
N PRO A 158 -12.07 -16.87 -10.21
CA PRO A 158 -12.44 -17.86 -9.19
C PRO A 158 -12.14 -19.31 -9.59
N GLN A 159 -12.09 -19.60 -10.89
CA GLN A 159 -11.78 -20.93 -11.42
C GLN A 159 -10.28 -21.22 -11.56
N LYS A 160 -9.42 -20.25 -11.24
CA LYS A 160 -7.96 -20.42 -11.33
C LYS A 160 -7.52 -21.53 -10.37
N ARG A 161 -6.92 -22.58 -10.94
CA ARG A 161 -6.25 -23.64 -10.19
C ARG A 161 -4.80 -23.23 -9.93
N PHE A 162 -4.33 -23.50 -8.72
CA PHE A 162 -2.95 -23.24 -8.30
C PHE A 162 -2.18 -24.55 -8.27
N SER A 163 -0.89 -24.48 -8.64
CA SER A 163 -0.05 -25.69 -8.66
C SER A 163 0.29 -26.20 -7.26
N ASN A 164 0.43 -25.28 -6.30
CA ASN A 164 0.65 -25.56 -4.89
C ASN A 164 0.27 -24.33 -4.04
N PHE A 165 0.46 -24.42 -2.73
CA PHE A 165 0.10 -23.32 -1.81
C PHE A 165 0.98 -22.08 -1.98
N GLU A 166 2.25 -22.23 -2.37
CA GLU A 166 3.13 -21.09 -2.66
C GLU A 166 2.63 -20.29 -3.87
N ASP A 167 2.22 -20.96 -4.95
CA ASP A 167 1.64 -20.32 -6.14
C ASP A 167 0.34 -19.56 -5.79
N PHE A 168 -0.49 -20.15 -4.92
CA PHE A 168 -1.68 -19.50 -4.38
C PHE A 168 -1.35 -18.21 -3.60
N VAL A 169 -0.48 -18.30 -2.60
CA VAL A 169 -0.12 -17.14 -1.76
C VAL A 169 0.60 -16.07 -2.58
N LYS A 170 1.58 -16.45 -3.41
CA LYS A 170 2.32 -15.52 -4.27
C LYS A 170 1.37 -14.76 -5.19
N THR A 171 0.42 -15.45 -5.82
CA THR A 171 -0.58 -14.82 -6.68
C THR A 171 -1.47 -13.84 -5.89
N ARG A 172 -1.83 -14.17 -4.64
CA ARG A 172 -2.78 -13.41 -3.83
C ARG A 172 -2.14 -12.35 -2.92
N SER A 173 -0.82 -12.25 -2.88
CA SER A 173 -0.10 -11.33 -1.98
C SER A 173 0.92 -10.44 -2.69
N LYS A 174 1.38 -10.81 -3.88
CA LYS A 174 2.40 -10.01 -4.58
C LYS A 174 1.78 -8.75 -5.17
N ILE A 175 2.32 -7.60 -4.78
CA ILE A 175 1.94 -6.27 -5.27
C ILE A 175 3.17 -5.54 -5.85
N PRO A 176 3.00 -4.58 -6.76
CA PRO A 176 4.09 -3.74 -7.24
C PRO A 176 4.54 -2.74 -6.16
N LEU A 177 5.82 -2.37 -6.20
CA LEU A 177 6.35 -1.18 -5.57
C LEU A 177 7.34 -0.52 -6.54
N LEU A 178 7.06 0.71 -6.92
CA LEU A 178 7.92 1.56 -7.72
C LEU A 178 8.26 2.80 -6.91
N ILE A 179 9.55 3.13 -6.80
CA ILE A 179 10.05 4.33 -6.14
C ILE A 179 10.81 5.16 -7.19
N ILE A 180 10.34 6.37 -7.46
CA ILE A 180 10.86 7.25 -8.50
C ILE A 180 10.99 8.69 -8.00
N GLY A 181 11.66 9.53 -8.80
CA GLY A 181 11.87 10.94 -8.49
C GLY A 181 13.09 11.18 -7.61
N GLY A 182 13.14 12.37 -7.01
CA GLY A 182 14.25 12.82 -6.19
C GLY A 182 15.59 12.75 -6.93
N ASN A 183 16.60 12.19 -6.26
CA ASN A 183 17.96 12.05 -6.79
C ASN A 183 18.30 10.60 -7.18
N ILE A 184 17.30 9.78 -7.53
CA ILE A 184 17.52 8.41 -8.00
C ILE A 184 18.16 8.47 -9.40
N LYS A 185 19.45 8.13 -9.49
CA LYS A 185 20.23 8.25 -10.75
C LYS A 185 20.27 6.98 -11.60
N LYS A 186 20.04 5.81 -11.00
CA LYS A 186 20.16 4.52 -11.68
C LYS A 186 18.97 3.64 -11.31
N PRO A 187 18.39 2.92 -12.29
CA PRO A 187 17.39 1.92 -12.00
C PRO A 187 18.02 0.81 -11.14
N TYR A 188 17.28 0.37 -10.14
CA TYR A 188 17.63 -0.74 -9.28
C TYR A 188 16.43 -1.66 -9.16
N LEU A 189 16.63 -2.95 -9.45
CA LEU A 189 15.61 -3.96 -9.23
C LEU A 189 15.90 -4.66 -7.90
N GLU A 190 15.02 -4.41 -6.93
CA GLU A 190 15.06 -5.12 -5.66
C GLU A 190 14.62 -6.58 -5.85
N LYS A 191 15.45 -7.50 -5.38
CA LYS A 191 15.19 -8.96 -5.45
C LYS A 191 14.77 -9.55 -4.12
N ARG A 192 15.02 -8.84 -3.03
CA ARG A 192 14.63 -9.21 -1.68
C ARG A 192 13.12 -9.06 -1.49
N TYR A 193 12.66 -9.59 -0.37
CA TYR A 193 11.25 -9.66 -0.04
C TYR A 193 10.96 -8.60 1.02
N PHE A 194 9.94 -7.79 0.76
CA PHE A 194 9.41 -6.79 1.68
C PHE A 194 7.89 -6.75 1.64
N SER A 195 7.31 -6.06 2.62
CA SER A 195 5.88 -5.89 2.80
C SER A 195 5.50 -4.41 2.90
N GLN A 196 4.21 -4.09 2.77
CA GLN A 196 3.74 -2.69 2.89
C GLN A 196 4.11 -2.05 4.24
N ILE A 197 4.18 -2.85 5.32
CA ILE A 197 4.59 -2.38 6.65
C ILE A 197 6.03 -1.83 6.69
N ASP A 198 6.87 -2.21 5.72
CA ASP A 198 8.26 -1.78 5.61
C ASP A 198 8.39 -0.38 4.98
N LEU A 199 7.33 0.16 4.36
CA LEU A 199 7.36 1.47 3.70
C LEU A 199 7.60 2.61 4.68
N ALA A 200 6.87 2.62 5.80
CA ALA A 200 6.99 3.68 6.80
C ALA A 200 8.41 3.80 7.40
N PRO A 201 9.06 2.73 7.90
CA PRO A 201 10.44 2.81 8.37
C PRO A 201 11.43 3.13 7.24
N THR A 202 11.17 2.65 6.01
CA THR A 202 12.01 3.00 4.84
C THR A 202 11.97 4.49 4.53
N ILE A 203 10.78 5.10 4.54
CA ILE A 203 10.62 6.55 4.33
C ILE A 203 11.36 7.33 5.42
N MET A 204 11.22 6.93 6.69
CA MET A 204 11.92 7.61 7.78
C MET A 204 13.45 7.51 7.67
N ASP A 205 13.97 6.37 7.25
CA ASP A 205 15.40 6.18 7.00
C ASP A 205 15.91 6.99 5.82
N ILE A 206 15.14 7.10 4.74
CA ILE A 206 15.45 7.98 3.60
C ILE A 206 15.57 9.44 4.07
N LEU A 207 14.65 9.88 4.92
CA LEU A 207 14.62 11.24 5.44
C LEU A 207 15.71 11.49 6.50
N GLY A 208 16.29 10.44 7.07
CA GLY A 208 17.35 10.53 8.08
C GLY A 208 16.87 11.05 9.44
N PHE A 209 15.56 11.01 9.72
CA PHE A 209 15.03 11.45 11.01
C PHE A 209 15.15 10.34 12.06
N PRO A 210 15.55 10.66 13.31
CA PRO A 210 15.37 9.74 14.41
C PRO A 210 13.87 9.62 14.74
N TYR A 211 13.43 8.40 15.01
CA TYR A 211 12.06 8.09 15.36
C TYR A 211 12.00 6.89 16.31
N THR A 212 11.00 6.92 17.19
CA THR A 212 10.61 5.79 18.05
C THR A 212 9.15 5.48 17.74
N ASN A 213 8.83 4.22 17.44
CA ASN A 213 7.46 3.78 17.23
C ASN A 213 7.34 2.26 17.48
N SER A 214 6.11 1.77 17.41
CA SER A 214 5.77 0.35 17.55
C SER A 214 5.46 -0.33 16.20
N TRP A 215 6.04 0.16 15.10
CA TRP A 215 5.84 -0.45 13.79
C TRP A 215 6.55 -1.81 13.72
N MET A 216 5.90 -2.76 13.05
CA MET A 216 6.43 -4.12 12.87
C MET A 216 7.35 -4.25 11.66
N GLY A 217 7.32 -3.28 10.74
CA GLY A 217 8.13 -3.32 9.53
C GLY A 217 9.57 -2.91 9.78
N ASN A 218 10.45 -3.30 8.87
CA ASN A 218 11.85 -2.94 8.86
C ASN A 218 12.20 -2.18 7.58
N SER A 219 13.10 -1.20 7.70
CA SER A 219 13.53 -0.42 6.53
C SER A 219 14.21 -1.29 5.47
N MET A 220 13.79 -1.10 4.22
CA MET A 220 14.36 -1.77 3.04
C MET A 220 15.83 -1.38 2.81
N LEU A 221 16.25 -0.21 3.30
CA LEU A 221 17.61 0.31 3.14
C LEU A 221 18.61 -0.30 4.13
N LYS A 222 18.15 -0.65 5.33
CA LYS A 222 18.98 -1.23 6.40
C LYS A 222 18.93 -2.75 6.44
N SER A 223 17.91 -3.35 5.83
CA SER A 223 17.81 -4.80 5.74
C SER A 223 18.97 -5.35 4.90
N GLY A 224 19.56 -6.46 5.32
CA GLY A 224 20.55 -7.21 4.53
C GLY A 224 19.89 -8.26 3.64
N ASN A 225 20.58 -9.39 3.42
CA ASN A 225 19.99 -10.59 2.81
C ASN A 225 19.00 -11.33 3.74
N ASP A 226 18.85 -10.83 4.96
CA ASP A 226 18.04 -11.40 6.03
C ASP A 226 16.68 -10.70 6.16
N SER A 227 16.32 -9.85 5.19
CA SER A 227 15.00 -9.21 5.10
C SER A 227 13.88 -10.25 5.14
N LEU A 228 12.86 -9.99 5.96
CA LEU A 228 11.65 -10.79 6.04
C LEU A 228 10.47 -9.98 5.52
N ALA A 229 9.69 -10.60 4.64
CA ALA A 229 8.36 -10.13 4.27
C ALA A 229 7.29 -10.95 4.97
N TYR A 230 6.19 -10.27 5.24
CA TYR A 230 4.99 -10.79 5.86
C TYR A 230 3.77 -10.57 4.98
N THR A 231 2.85 -11.52 4.96
CA THR A 231 1.50 -11.33 4.43
C THR A 231 0.51 -12.04 5.34
N ASN A 232 -0.69 -11.47 5.50
CA ASN A 232 -1.80 -12.21 6.07
C ASN A 232 -3.09 -11.96 5.29
N ARG A 233 -3.95 -12.97 5.35
CA ARG A 233 -5.34 -12.89 4.99
C ARG A 233 -6.12 -13.57 6.12
N PRO A 234 -6.78 -12.81 7.02
CA PRO A 234 -7.38 -13.37 8.23
C PRO A 234 -8.32 -14.55 7.90
N GLY A 235 -8.22 -15.61 8.70
CA GLY A 235 -8.98 -16.86 8.51
C GLY A 235 -8.58 -17.71 7.29
N ASN A 236 -7.65 -17.26 6.46
CA ASN A 236 -7.22 -17.98 5.25
C ASN A 236 -5.74 -18.41 5.33
N TYR A 237 -4.82 -17.45 5.47
CA TYR A 237 -3.40 -17.76 5.56
C TYR A 237 -2.57 -16.61 6.12
N TRP A 238 -1.36 -16.92 6.57
CA TRP A 238 -0.31 -15.94 6.80
C TRP A 238 1.06 -16.54 6.45
N ALA A 239 2.04 -15.69 6.18
CA ALA A 239 3.32 -16.15 5.70
C ALA A 239 4.49 -15.27 6.15
N VAL A 240 5.66 -15.89 6.23
CA VAL A 240 6.97 -15.26 6.39
C VAL A 240 7.86 -15.72 5.24
N MET A 241 8.40 -14.75 4.50
CA MET A 241 9.12 -15.02 3.25
C MET A 241 10.44 -14.24 3.22
N SER A 242 11.47 -14.89 2.68
CA SER A 242 12.75 -14.26 2.37
C SER A 242 13.40 -14.97 1.18
N LEU A 243 14.62 -14.54 0.83
CA LEU A 243 15.46 -15.28 -0.10
C LEU A 243 15.84 -16.68 0.44
N LYS A 244 16.00 -16.84 1.76
CA LYS A 244 16.44 -18.10 2.39
C LYS A 244 15.33 -19.14 2.52
N GLY A 245 14.06 -18.71 2.59
CA GLY A 245 12.97 -19.58 3.03
C GLY A 245 11.62 -18.92 2.83
N ARG A 246 10.58 -19.72 2.57
CA ARG A 246 9.19 -19.25 2.59
C ARG A 246 8.36 -20.23 3.39
N TYR A 247 7.81 -19.75 4.50
CA TYR A 247 6.90 -20.48 5.35
C TYR A 247 5.51 -19.88 5.20
N TYR A 248 4.54 -20.76 5.01
CA TYR A 248 3.13 -20.40 4.91
C TYR A 248 2.35 -21.24 5.91
N ASN A 249 1.43 -20.60 6.61
CA ASN A 249 0.43 -21.28 7.41
C ASN A 249 -0.94 -21.07 6.77
N GLU A 250 -1.65 -22.16 6.54
CA GLU A 250 -2.99 -22.19 5.96
C GLU A 250 -4.01 -22.43 7.07
N ALA A 251 -4.91 -21.46 7.23
CA ALA A 251 -6.05 -21.48 8.14
C ALA A 251 -5.70 -21.85 9.59
N ASP A 252 -4.50 -21.51 10.07
CA ASP A 252 -4.00 -21.89 11.41
C ASP A 252 -3.91 -23.41 11.64
N GLN A 253 -3.90 -24.20 10.55
CA GLN A 253 -3.98 -25.67 10.60
C GLN A 253 -2.83 -26.36 9.86
N ASN A 254 -2.52 -25.92 8.63
CA ASN A 254 -1.54 -26.62 7.79
C ASN A 254 -0.28 -25.77 7.57
N ASP A 255 0.88 -26.38 7.76
CA ASP A 255 2.18 -25.75 7.53
C ASP A 255 2.75 -26.13 6.17
N HIS A 256 3.20 -25.13 5.41
CA HIS A 256 3.86 -25.31 4.14
C HIS A 256 5.24 -24.66 4.13
N TYR A 257 6.27 -25.35 3.61
CA TYR A 257 7.66 -24.90 3.62
C TYR A 257 8.28 -24.99 2.23
N PHE A 258 8.88 -23.90 1.74
CA PHE A 258 9.45 -23.85 0.39
C PHE A 258 10.87 -23.26 0.39
N GLY A 259 11.76 -23.91 -0.36
CA GLY A 259 13.14 -23.49 -0.67
C GLY A 259 14.09 -23.34 0.52
N PHE A 260 13.87 -24.08 1.61
CA PHE A 260 14.77 -24.10 2.78
C PHE A 260 15.99 -25.02 2.60
N ASN A 261 16.17 -25.67 1.44
CA ASN A 261 17.32 -26.56 1.15
C ASN A 261 17.60 -27.59 2.27
N ASN A 262 16.55 -28.23 2.80
CA ASN A 262 16.61 -29.18 3.92
C ASN A 262 17.11 -28.62 5.26
N ASN A 263 17.23 -27.30 5.42
CA ASN A 263 17.57 -26.68 6.71
C ASN A 263 16.36 -26.71 7.67
N GLN A 264 16.33 -27.71 8.56
CA GLN A 264 15.23 -27.91 9.50
C GLN A 264 15.15 -26.83 10.59
N THR A 265 16.29 -26.33 11.06
CA THR A 265 16.34 -25.25 12.04
C THR A 265 15.67 -24.00 11.51
N LEU A 266 15.99 -23.61 10.28
CA LEU A 266 15.45 -22.41 9.64
C LEU A 266 13.94 -22.52 9.37
N LYS A 267 13.43 -23.73 9.05
CA LYS A 267 11.99 -23.98 8.93
C LYS A 267 11.26 -23.67 10.24
N LEU A 268 11.74 -24.23 11.35
CA LEU A 268 11.14 -24.03 12.68
C LEU A 268 11.24 -22.58 13.13
N GLU A 269 12.35 -21.92 12.82
CA GLU A 269 12.56 -20.49 13.07
C GLU A 269 11.51 -19.63 12.34
N TYR A 270 11.29 -19.87 11.04
CA TYR A 270 10.33 -19.07 10.25
C TYR A 270 8.88 -19.28 10.72
N LYS A 271 8.56 -20.52 11.12
CA LYS A 271 7.27 -20.81 11.77
C LYS A 271 7.10 -20.01 13.05
N LYS A 272 8.11 -20.01 13.92
CA LYS A 272 8.08 -19.24 15.18
C LYS A 272 7.95 -17.74 14.91
N ILE A 273 8.78 -17.18 14.03
CA ILE A 273 8.76 -15.75 13.69
C ILE A 273 7.39 -15.32 13.19
N GLY A 274 6.77 -16.10 12.30
CA GLY A 274 5.48 -15.73 11.75
C GLY A 274 4.34 -15.84 12.76
N LYS A 275 4.39 -16.83 13.65
CA LYS A 275 3.46 -16.92 14.77
C LYS A 275 3.62 -15.72 15.71
N ASP A 276 4.85 -15.40 16.11
CA ASP A 276 5.15 -14.26 16.97
C ASP A 276 4.69 -12.94 16.32
N TRP A 277 4.85 -12.80 15.00
CA TRP A 277 4.35 -11.65 14.24
C TRP A 277 2.82 -11.55 14.31
N ILE A 278 2.08 -12.62 14.04
CA ILE A 278 0.61 -12.62 14.12
C ILE A 278 0.12 -12.31 15.54
N ASP A 279 0.72 -12.92 16.55
CA ASP A 279 0.34 -12.72 17.95
C ASP A 279 0.65 -11.29 18.39
N THR A 280 1.79 -10.72 17.95
CA THR A 280 2.14 -9.32 18.19
C THR A 280 1.17 -8.37 17.50
N VAL A 281 0.83 -8.59 16.22
CA VAL A 281 -0.14 -7.75 15.49
C VAL A 281 -1.51 -7.79 16.17
N LYS A 282 -1.99 -8.97 16.59
CA LYS A 282 -3.25 -9.09 17.36
C LYS A 282 -3.19 -8.30 18.66
N TRP A 283 -2.05 -8.34 19.36
CA TRP A 283 -1.83 -7.59 20.59
C TRP A 283 -1.80 -6.07 20.33
N LEU A 284 -1.10 -5.62 19.29
CA LEU A 284 -1.02 -4.20 18.88
C LEU A 284 -2.40 -3.62 18.50
N LEU A 285 -3.30 -4.46 17.99
CA LEU A 285 -4.64 -4.05 17.58
C LEU A 285 -5.70 -4.19 18.69
N GLN A 286 -5.33 -4.55 19.92
CA GLN A 286 -6.30 -4.57 21.02
C GLN A 286 -6.89 -3.19 21.28
N GLU A 287 -8.20 -3.13 21.51
CA GLU A 287 -8.93 -1.88 21.76
C GLU A 287 -8.45 -1.19 23.06
N ASN A 288 -8.52 0.14 23.07
CA ASN A 288 -8.22 1.03 24.20
C ASN A 288 -6.76 0.99 24.70
N LYS A 289 -5.81 0.61 23.83
CA LYS A 289 -4.37 0.73 24.14
C LYS A 289 -3.86 2.12 23.78
N ILE A 290 -3.10 2.72 24.70
CA ILE A 290 -2.37 3.98 24.49
C ILE A 290 -0.97 3.62 24.00
N TRP A 291 -0.65 3.97 22.75
CA TRP A 291 0.70 3.90 22.22
C TRP A 291 1.46 5.19 22.58
N TYR A 292 2.77 5.08 22.86
CA TYR A 292 3.57 6.14 23.49
C TYR A 292 3.31 7.54 22.89
N LYS A 293 2.94 8.47 23.77
CA LYS A 293 2.96 9.91 23.55
C LYS A 293 4.32 10.42 24.02
N GLU A 294 5.35 10.24 23.21
CA GLU A 294 6.57 11.07 23.34
C GLU A 294 6.44 12.28 22.42
#